data_AF-A0A1M6BKM2-F1
#
_entry.id   AF-A0A1M6BKM2-F1
#
_cell.length_a   1.000
_cell.length_b   1.000
_cell.length_c   1.000
_cell.angle_alpha   90.00
_cell.angle_beta   90.00
_cell.angle_gamma   90.00
#
_symmetry.space_group_name_H-M   'P 1'
#
loop_
_entity.id
_entity.type
_entity.pdbx_description
1 polymer ?
#
loop_
_entity_poly.entity_id
_entity_poly.type
_entity_poly.pdbx_seq_one_letter_code
_entity_poly.pdbx_strand_id
1 'polypeptide(L)'
;MYLNADHLTQDILKAINGQYSAIACYTELAAKAPNEEERTQIHEIRKDEINHYQEFCQIYIGITGTKPIPQITESCPVSYKDGLQFAFKDEQNTVDFYLDIAGKAPDPYIKEKFKRAAADEQNHAVWFLYFYTKLCNGR
;
A
#
# COMPACT_ATOMS: atom_id res chain seq x y z
N MET A 1 -28.04 -13.45 2.00
CA MET A 1 -26.66 -13.54 2.54
C MET A 1 -25.57 -13.25 1.50
N TYR A 2 -25.89 -12.91 0.24
CA TYR A 2 -24.92 -12.78 -0.86
C TYR A 2 -24.35 -11.38 -1.10
N LEU A 3 -24.98 -10.31 -0.59
CA LEU A 3 -24.58 -8.92 -0.90
C LEU A 3 -23.24 -8.49 -0.26
N ASN A 4 -22.91 -9.00 0.93
CA ASN A 4 -21.72 -8.55 1.66
C ASN A 4 -20.41 -9.19 1.15
N ALA A 5 -20.48 -10.39 0.55
CA ALA A 5 -19.30 -11.05 0.00
C ALA A 5 -18.79 -10.36 -1.26
N ASP A 6 -19.70 -9.87 -2.11
CA ASP A 6 -19.35 -9.21 -3.37
C ASP A 6 -18.61 -7.88 -3.14
N HIS A 7 -19.08 -7.06 -2.17
CA HIS A 7 -18.40 -5.82 -1.80
C HIS A 7 -17.02 -6.04 -1.17
N LEU A 8 -16.88 -7.02 -0.27
CA LEU A 8 -15.58 -7.32 0.35
C LEU A 8 -14.57 -7.79 -0.72
N THR A 9 -15.00 -8.62 -1.66
CA THR A 9 -14.14 -9.06 -2.77
C THR A 9 -13.70 -7.89 -3.66
N GLN A 10 -14.60 -6.94 -3.95
CA GLN A 10 -14.26 -5.73 -4.70
C GLN A 10 -13.26 -4.85 -3.95
N ASP A 11 -13.45 -4.67 -2.64
CA ASP A 11 -12.53 -3.89 -1.80
C ASP A 11 -11.14 -4.55 -1.75
N ILE A 12 -11.07 -5.88 -1.63
CA ILE A 12 -9.81 -6.63 -1.67
C ILE A 12 -9.13 -6.51 -3.05
N LEU A 13 -9.90 -6.56 -4.14
CA LEU A 13 -9.34 -6.34 -5.49
C LEU A 13 -8.76 -4.93 -5.63
N LYS A 14 -9.45 -3.92 -5.08
CA LYS A 14 -8.95 -2.56 -5.03
C LYS A 14 -7.66 -2.46 -4.20
N ALA A 15 -7.58 -3.15 -3.06
CA ALA A 15 -6.36 -3.21 -2.25
C ALA A 15 -5.19 -3.84 -3.03
N ILE A 16 -5.44 -4.92 -3.77
CA ILE A 16 -4.44 -5.56 -4.65
C ILE A 16 -3.91 -4.58 -5.70
N ASN A 17 -4.79 -3.80 -6.34
CA ASN A 17 -4.39 -2.81 -7.34
C ASN A 17 -3.60 -1.64 -6.73
N GLY A 18 -4.01 -1.18 -5.54
CA GLY A 18 -3.30 -0.16 -4.78
C GLY A 18 -1.87 -0.61 -4.47
N GLN A 19 -1.73 -1.79 -3.86
CA GLN A 19 -0.45 -2.41 -3.55
C GLN A 19 0.43 -2.59 -4.80
N TYR A 20 -0.14 -3.05 -5.90
CA TYR A 20 0.58 -3.17 -7.16
C TYR A 20 1.09 -1.83 -7.70
N SER A 21 0.30 -0.77 -7.55
CA SER A 21 0.67 0.60 -7.91
C SER A 21 1.77 1.16 -6.99
N ALA A 22 1.67 0.94 -5.68
CA ALA A 22 2.66 1.32 -4.69
C ALA A 22 4.01 0.64 -4.96
N ILE A 23 4.03 -0.66 -5.22
CA ILE A 23 5.26 -1.41 -5.60
C ILE A 23 5.94 -0.77 -6.82
N ALA A 24 5.17 -0.42 -7.86
CA ALA A 24 5.71 0.24 -9.04
C ALA A 24 6.25 1.63 -8.70
N CYS A 25 5.51 2.44 -7.94
CA CYS A 25 5.93 3.77 -7.56
C CYS A 25 7.20 3.76 -6.68
N TYR A 26 7.26 2.87 -5.70
CA TYR A 26 8.37 2.83 -4.75
C TYR A 26 9.65 2.27 -5.37
N THR A 27 9.51 1.50 -6.45
CA THR A 27 10.64 1.17 -7.34
C THR A 27 11.25 2.45 -7.94
N GLU A 28 10.41 3.33 -8.49
CA GLU A 28 10.84 4.58 -9.11
C GLU A 28 11.36 5.61 -8.09
N LEU A 29 10.78 5.66 -6.89
CA LEU A 29 11.23 6.53 -5.80
C LEU A 29 12.59 6.10 -5.26
N ALA A 30 12.80 4.80 -5.00
CA ALA A 30 14.09 4.31 -4.53
C ALA A 30 15.22 4.63 -5.51
N ALA A 31 14.95 4.55 -6.82
CA ALA A 31 15.92 4.91 -7.86
C ALA A 31 16.27 6.42 -7.88
N LYS A 32 15.38 7.27 -7.36
CA LYS A 32 15.54 8.73 -7.32
C LYS A 32 15.99 9.25 -5.95
N ALA A 33 16.12 8.37 -4.96
CA ALA A 33 16.49 8.76 -3.61
C ALA A 33 17.88 9.42 -3.57
N PRO A 34 18.05 10.54 -2.85
CA PRO A 34 19.27 11.36 -2.88
C PRO A 34 20.44 10.74 -2.11
N ASN A 35 20.18 9.76 -1.24
CA ASN A 35 21.19 9.09 -0.44
C ASN A 35 20.81 7.62 -0.17
N GLU A 36 21.78 6.86 0.34
CA GLU A 36 21.63 5.42 0.58
C GLU A 36 20.66 5.10 1.73
N GLU A 37 20.57 5.94 2.75
CA GLU A 37 19.64 5.78 3.87
C GLU A 37 18.19 5.80 3.38
N GLU A 38 17.82 6.84 2.64
CA GLU A 38 16.48 7.00 2.06
C GLU A 38 16.17 5.89 1.05
N ARG A 39 17.13 5.53 0.20
CA ARG A 39 16.97 4.43 -0.76
C ARG A 39 16.71 3.10 -0.06
N THR A 40 17.48 2.80 0.99
CA THR A 40 17.35 1.54 1.74
C THR A 40 16.00 1.47 2.43
N GLN A 41 15.57 2.55 3.08
CA GLN A 41 14.27 2.58 3.74
C GLN A 41 13.11 2.42 2.74
N ILE A 42 13.16 3.07 1.57
CA ILE A 42 12.13 2.91 0.54
C ILE A 42 12.12 1.48 -0.02
N HIS A 43 13.27 0.81 -0.10
CA HIS A 43 13.32 -0.60 -0.48
C HIS A 43 12.67 -1.53 0.56
N GLU A 44 12.83 -1.27 1.85
CA GLU A 44 12.13 -2.03 2.90
C GLU A 44 10.62 -1.79 2.84
N ILE A 45 10.16 -0.54 2.71
CA ILE A 45 8.72 -0.23 2.51
C ILE A 45 8.17 -0.99 1.30
N ARG A 46 8.83 -0.89 0.14
CA ARG A 46 8.45 -1.62 -1.08
C ARG A 46 8.35 -3.13 -0.87
N LYS A 47 9.21 -3.71 -0.03
CA LYS A 47 9.19 -5.14 0.27
C LYS A 47 7.96 -5.49 1.12
N ASP A 48 7.57 -4.63 2.05
CA ASP A 48 6.34 -4.79 2.80
C ASP A 48 5.11 -4.71 1.88
N GLU A 49 5.07 -3.77 0.92
CA GLU A 49 4.01 -3.73 -0.12
C GLU A 49 3.91 -5.02 -0.93
N ILE A 50 5.06 -5.63 -1.29
CA ILE A 50 5.07 -6.93 -1.99
C ILE A 50 4.45 -8.03 -1.12
N ASN A 51 4.72 -8.01 0.19
CA ASN A 51 4.17 -8.99 1.11
C ASN A 51 2.65 -8.81 1.25
N HIS A 52 2.17 -7.57 1.41
CA HIS A 52 0.75 -7.25 1.47
C HIS A 52 0.03 -7.62 0.17
N TYR A 53 0.60 -7.25 -1.00
CA TYR A 53 0.09 -7.65 -2.31
C TYR A 53 -0.12 -9.17 -2.42
N GLN A 54 0.91 -9.94 -2.05
CA GLN A 54 0.86 -11.41 -2.11
C GLN A 54 -0.22 -11.96 -1.18
N GLU A 55 -0.29 -11.44 0.04
CA GLU A 55 -1.29 -11.83 1.04
C GLU A 55 -2.72 -11.54 0.56
N PHE A 56 -2.99 -10.35 0.03
CA PHE A 56 -4.30 -10.00 -0.50
C PHE A 56 -4.67 -10.84 -1.72
N CYS A 57 -3.71 -11.15 -2.60
CA CYS A 57 -3.94 -12.09 -3.69
C CYS A 57 -4.36 -13.48 -3.18
N GLN A 58 -3.73 -14.00 -2.12
CA GLN A 58 -4.12 -15.30 -1.54
C GLN A 58 -5.52 -15.24 -0.93
N ILE A 59 -5.86 -14.16 -0.23
CA ILE A 59 -7.21 -13.96 0.32
C ILE A 59 -8.24 -13.91 -0.82
N TYR A 60 -7.98 -13.13 -1.88
CA TYR A 60 -8.87 -13.00 -3.03
C TYR A 60 -9.09 -14.35 -3.73
N ILE A 61 -8.03 -15.12 -3.94
CA ILE A 61 -8.12 -16.48 -4.51
C ILE A 61 -8.93 -17.39 -3.58
N GLY A 62 -8.74 -17.30 -2.26
CA GLY A 62 -9.50 -18.10 -1.29
C GLY A 62 -11.00 -17.82 -1.32
N ILE A 63 -11.41 -16.58 -1.59
CA ILE A 63 -12.83 -16.18 -1.66
C ILE A 63 -13.43 -16.50 -3.04
N THR A 64 -12.71 -16.22 -4.12
CA THR A 64 -13.27 -16.25 -5.49
C THR A 64 -12.94 -17.51 -6.27
N GLY A 65 -11.91 -18.25 -5.86
CA GLY A 65 -11.33 -19.35 -6.63
C GLY A 65 -10.53 -18.92 -7.87
N THR A 66 -10.36 -17.61 -8.09
CA THR A 66 -9.72 -17.06 -9.30
C THR A 66 -8.54 -16.17 -8.95
N LYS A 67 -7.51 -16.15 -9.82
CA LYS A 67 -6.38 -15.24 -9.67
C LYS A 67 -6.78 -13.81 -10.06
N PRO A 68 -6.43 -12.79 -9.26
CA PRO A 68 -6.67 -11.40 -9.63
C PRO A 68 -5.78 -11.02 -10.82
N ILE A 69 -6.25 -10.10 -11.64
CA ILE A 69 -5.46 -9.44 -12.69
C ILE A 69 -5.17 -8.02 -12.18
N PRO A 70 -3.98 -7.76 -11.62
CA PRO A 70 -3.67 -6.47 -11.03
C PRO A 70 -3.55 -5.39 -12.12
N GLN A 71 -3.93 -4.17 -11.77
CA GLN A 71 -3.87 -3.01 -12.64
C GLN A 71 -3.19 -1.85 -11.91
N ILE A 72 -2.37 -1.08 -12.63
CA ILE A 72 -1.87 0.20 -12.12
C ILE A 72 -3.03 1.19 -12.18
N THR A 73 -3.52 1.61 -11.02
CA THR A 73 -4.62 2.56 -10.88
C THR A 73 -4.13 3.97 -10.61
N GLU A 74 -2.89 4.11 -10.13
CA GLU A 74 -2.28 5.39 -9.80
C GLU A 74 -0.85 5.45 -10.31
N SER A 75 -0.48 6.58 -10.91
CA SER A 75 0.84 6.79 -11.49
C SER A 75 1.75 7.53 -10.53
N CYS A 76 2.96 7.01 -10.33
CA CYS A 76 3.98 7.66 -9.52
C CYS A 76 4.42 9.01 -10.12
N PRO A 77 4.49 10.09 -9.34
CA PRO A 77 5.04 11.36 -9.81
C PRO A 77 6.51 11.25 -10.27
N VAL A 78 6.90 12.10 -11.22
CA VAL A 78 8.23 12.04 -11.85
C VAL A 78 9.33 12.53 -10.91
N SER A 79 9.06 13.58 -10.13
CA SER A 79 10.05 14.17 -9.22
C SER A 79 10.07 13.43 -7.89
N TYR A 80 11.26 13.32 -7.28
CA TYR A 80 11.40 12.66 -5.98
C TYR A 80 10.54 13.35 -4.90
N LYS A 81 10.53 14.70 -4.88
CA LYS A 81 9.76 15.49 -3.92
C LYS A 81 8.25 15.23 -4.05
N ASP A 82 7.72 15.27 -5.27
CA ASP A 82 6.28 15.07 -5.48
C ASP A 82 5.91 13.62 -5.22
N GLY A 83 6.80 12.68 -5.55
CA GLY A 83 6.61 11.26 -5.26
C GLY A 83 6.59 10.96 -3.76
N LEU A 84 7.44 11.60 -2.95
CA LEU A 84 7.36 11.50 -1.48
C LEU A 84 6.04 12.05 -0.93
N GLN A 85 5.57 13.19 -1.46
CA GLN A 85 4.30 13.77 -1.04
C GLN A 85 3.11 12.89 -1.43
N PHE A 86 3.16 12.31 -2.64
CA PHE A 86 2.17 11.36 -3.12
C PHE A 86 2.15 10.12 -2.23
N ALA A 87 3.29 9.45 -2.03
CA ALA A 87 3.42 8.25 -1.21
C ALA A 87 2.90 8.49 0.21
N PHE A 88 3.27 9.60 0.86
CA PHE A 88 2.73 9.95 2.18
C PHE A 88 1.18 9.99 2.20
N LYS A 89 0.55 10.60 1.20
CA LYS A 89 -0.92 10.70 1.14
C LYS A 89 -1.57 9.37 0.78
N ASP A 90 -0.96 8.63 -0.14
CA ASP A 90 -1.41 7.31 -0.55
C ASP A 90 -1.45 6.38 0.66
N GLU A 91 -0.33 6.28 1.39
CA GLU A 91 -0.25 5.48 2.61
C GLU A 91 -1.27 5.90 3.67
N GLN A 92 -1.43 7.20 3.93
CA GLN A 92 -2.45 7.69 4.87
C GLN A 92 -3.88 7.28 4.48
N ASN A 93 -4.22 7.35 3.20
CA ASN A 93 -5.54 6.95 2.72
C ASN A 93 -5.71 5.42 2.76
N THR A 94 -4.63 4.67 2.52
CA THR A 94 -4.61 3.20 2.57
C THR A 94 -4.85 2.70 3.99
N VAL A 95 -4.33 3.37 5.03
CA VAL A 95 -4.65 3.07 6.43
C VAL A 95 -6.17 3.06 6.66
N ASP A 96 -6.85 4.15 6.31
CA ASP A 96 -8.30 4.27 6.49
C ASP A 96 -9.06 3.18 5.72
N PHE A 97 -8.64 2.92 4.48
CA PHE A 97 -9.25 1.90 3.64
C PHE A 97 -9.08 0.48 4.20
N TYR A 98 -7.90 0.15 4.72
CA TYR A 98 -7.64 -1.18 5.28
C TYR A 98 -8.35 -1.40 6.62
N LEU A 99 -8.47 -0.35 7.44
CA LEU A 99 -9.28 -0.42 8.65
C LEU A 99 -10.78 -0.62 8.35
N ASP A 100 -11.28 -0.03 7.27
CA ASP A 100 -12.66 -0.24 6.80
C ASP A 100 -12.89 -1.69 6.32
N ILE A 101 -11.98 -2.24 5.50
CA ILE A 101 -12.01 -3.66 5.11
C ILE A 101 -11.99 -4.55 6.36
N ALA A 102 -11.08 -4.30 7.29
CA ALA A 102 -10.98 -5.08 8.52
C ALA A 102 -12.25 -5.00 9.36
N GLY A 103 -12.93 -3.85 9.40
CA GLY A 103 -14.20 -3.66 10.10
C GLY A 103 -15.35 -4.48 9.49
N LYS A 104 -15.38 -4.59 8.16
CA LYS A 104 -16.40 -5.33 7.40
C LYS A 104 -16.13 -6.84 7.31
N ALA A 105 -14.87 -7.26 7.43
CA ALA A 105 -14.48 -8.65 7.26
C ALA A 105 -15.09 -9.57 8.36
N PRO A 106 -15.88 -10.58 7.99
CA PRO A 106 -16.43 -11.55 8.95
C PRO A 106 -15.38 -12.57 9.39
N ASP A 107 -14.40 -12.85 8.53
CA ASP A 107 -13.31 -13.78 8.80
C ASP A 107 -12.24 -13.12 9.70
N PRO A 108 -11.94 -13.68 10.89
CA PRO A 108 -10.91 -13.17 11.78
C PRO A 108 -9.51 -13.10 11.15
N TYR A 109 -9.18 -14.03 10.25
CA TYR A 109 -7.92 -14.02 9.53
C TYR A 109 -7.82 -12.79 8.64
N ILE A 110 -8.82 -12.53 7.81
CA ILE A 110 -8.85 -11.36 6.91
C ILE A 110 -8.79 -10.06 7.73
N LYS A 111 -9.57 -9.98 8.80
CA LYS A 111 -9.57 -8.83 9.72
C LYS A 111 -8.17 -8.54 10.28
N GLU A 112 -7.46 -9.56 10.74
CA GLU A 112 -6.12 -9.39 11.31
C GLU A 112 -5.09 -8.97 10.26
N LYS A 113 -5.15 -9.55 9.05
CA LYS A 113 -4.23 -9.20 7.97
C LYS A 113 -4.36 -7.73 7.54
N PHE A 114 -5.58 -7.25 7.36
CA PHE A 114 -5.81 -5.85 7.01
C PHE A 114 -5.47 -4.89 8.16
N LYS A 115 -5.70 -5.27 9.43
CA LYS A 115 -5.24 -4.45 10.57
C LYS A 115 -3.72 -4.35 10.64
N ARG A 116 -3.03 -5.46 10.38
CA ARG A 116 -1.56 -5.47 10.37
C ARG A 116 -1.02 -4.61 9.24
N ALA A 117 -1.56 -4.77 8.03
CA ALA A 117 -1.18 -3.95 6.88
C ALA A 117 -1.42 -2.45 7.17
N ALA A 118 -2.59 -2.07 7.72
CA ALA A 118 -2.86 -0.68 8.09
C ALA A 118 -1.84 -0.10 9.10
N ALA A 119 -1.32 -0.92 10.02
CA ALA A 119 -0.28 -0.48 10.95
C ALA A 119 1.08 -0.28 10.26
N ASP A 120 1.39 -1.13 9.27
CA ASP A 120 2.58 -0.99 8.44
C ASP A 120 2.46 0.27 7.56
N GLU A 121 1.33 0.53 6.90
CA GLU A 121 1.12 1.75 6.08
C GLU A 121 1.23 3.03 6.90
N GLN A 122 0.74 3.02 8.13
CA GLN A 122 0.90 4.17 9.02
C GLN A 122 2.39 4.45 9.31
N ASN A 123 3.22 3.42 9.41
CA ASN A 123 4.67 3.55 9.55
C ASN A 123 5.29 4.09 8.24
N HIS A 124 4.89 3.54 7.10
CA HIS A 124 5.35 3.99 5.77
C HIS A 124 5.05 5.47 5.54
N ALA A 125 3.83 5.91 5.84
CA ALA A 125 3.42 7.31 5.77
C ALA A 125 4.35 8.22 6.60
N VAL A 126 4.71 7.81 7.82
CA VAL A 126 5.60 8.58 8.70
C VAL A 126 7.00 8.70 8.09
N TRP A 127 7.54 7.64 7.49
CA TRP A 127 8.82 7.70 6.77
C TRP A 127 8.79 8.64 5.57
N PHE A 128 7.76 8.54 4.72
CA PHE A 128 7.63 9.44 3.56
C PHE A 128 7.46 10.89 3.99
N LEU A 129 6.71 11.16 5.07
CA LEU A 129 6.61 12.50 5.65
C LEU A 129 7.96 12.99 6.19
N TYR A 130 8.72 12.14 6.89
CA TYR A 130 10.05 12.48 7.37
C TYR A 130 10.99 12.85 6.22
N PHE A 131 11.06 12.05 5.16
CA PHE A 131 11.88 12.37 3.98
C PHE A 131 11.43 13.64 3.28
N TYR A 132 10.11 13.85 3.12
CA TYR A 132 9.57 15.06 2.52
C TYR A 132 9.94 16.31 3.32
N THR A 133 9.81 16.25 4.65
CA THR A 133 10.13 17.38 5.54
C THR A 133 11.63 17.65 5.57
N LYS A 134 12.48 16.63 5.64
CA LYS A 134 13.95 16.73 5.54
C LYS A 134 14.35 17.41 4.23
N LEU A 135 13.76 16.99 3.11
CA LEU A 135 14.00 17.59 1.79
C LEU A 135 13.57 19.06 1.70
N CYS A 136 12.45 19.43 2.34
CA CYS A 136 11.97 20.82 2.35
C CYS A 136 12.75 21.74 3.30
N ASN A 137 13.31 21.19 4.38
CA ASN A 137 14.00 21.95 5.43
C ASN A 137 15.53 22.00 5.25
N GLY A 138 16.09 21.19 4.34
CA GLY A 138 17.50 21.23 3.95
C GLY A 138 17.85 22.49 3.18
N ARG A 139 18.17 23.58 3.91
CA ARG A 139 19.23 24.52 3.53
C ARG A 139 20.56 23.99 4.02
#